data_AF-A0A0C9W1U5-F1
#
_entry.id   AF-A0A0C9W1U5-F1
#
_cell.length_a   1.000
_cell.length_b   1.000
_cell.length_c   1.000
_cell.angle_alpha   90.00
_cell.angle_beta   90.00
_cell.angle_gamma   90.00
#
_symmetry.space_group_name_H-M   'P 1'
#
loop_
_entity.id
_entity.type
_entity.pdbx_description
1 polymer ?
#
loop_
_entity_poly.entity_id
_entity_poly.type
_entity_poly.pdbx_seq_one_letter_code
_entity_poly.pdbx_strand_id
1 'polypeptide(L)'
;VWGSLWPTLFPYGIGMFEDRIHRTQGLGLRHINLKSHVKHYLSLTDQRFQKHTSFMFVMMNIIQRRTSSYQCRLAFKRSWFPKVTSALDKINTLGLSELISKLKKDPHVKPDNECETAAFELLRYVQYVSNDISGSTAEVHAMWEEIRSVIRSRGLPQLYVTINPADFHNPIAQVLAGRDINLDEFFDKVEGNTEAFIRARTFAENPVVAARFFKLIIDAFTGILLGHDRPDKVGIFGKVDSYYGVVE
;
A
#
# COMPACT_ATOMS: atom_id res chain seq x y z
N VAL A 1 -14.79 9.70 19.86
CA VAL A 1 -15.17 9.39 18.46
C VAL A 1 -14.54 8.09 17.97
N TRP A 2 -13.23 7.89 18.16
CA TRP A 2 -12.57 6.65 17.75
C TRP A 2 -12.98 5.43 18.61
N GLY A 3 -13.06 5.60 19.94
CA GLY A 3 -13.47 4.52 20.84
C GLY A 3 -14.92 4.05 20.60
N SER A 4 -15.81 4.96 20.17
CA SER A 4 -17.19 4.62 19.82
C SER A 4 -17.33 3.88 18.48
N LEU A 5 -16.31 3.95 17.61
CA LEU A 5 -16.32 3.23 16.33
C LEU A 5 -15.99 1.75 16.51
N TRP A 6 -15.17 1.42 17.51
CA TRP A 6 -14.83 0.04 17.88
C TRP A 6 -14.91 -0.19 19.39
N PRO A 7 -16.13 -0.32 19.94
CA PRO A 7 -16.30 -0.60 21.36
C PRO A 7 -15.60 -1.90 21.81
N THR A 8 -15.48 -2.88 20.91
CA THR A 8 -14.77 -4.14 21.15
C THR A 8 -13.25 -3.99 21.26
N LEU A 9 -12.66 -3.00 20.55
CA LEU A 9 -11.23 -2.72 20.60
C LEU A 9 -10.86 -1.71 21.70
N PHE A 10 -11.79 -0.81 22.03
CA PHE A 10 -11.64 0.25 23.02
C PHE A 10 -12.77 0.23 24.05
N PRO A 11 -12.91 -0.85 24.85
CA PRO A 11 -14.06 -1.05 25.75
C PRO A 11 -14.21 0.05 26.81
N TYR A 12 -13.10 0.64 27.25
CA TYR A 12 -13.09 1.72 28.24
C TYR A 12 -13.01 3.12 27.61
N GLY A 13 -12.94 3.21 26.27
CA GLY A 13 -12.74 4.48 25.59
C GLY A 13 -11.41 5.17 25.91
N ILE A 14 -10.38 4.42 26.30
CA ILE A 14 -9.03 4.93 26.60
C ILE A 14 -8.04 4.39 25.55
N GLY A 15 -6.97 5.13 25.27
CA GLY A 15 -5.95 4.74 24.31
C GLY A 15 -6.42 4.85 22.86
N MET A 16 -7.52 5.56 22.59
CA MET A 16 -7.97 5.72 21.21
C MET A 16 -7.06 6.68 20.43
N PHE A 17 -7.17 6.68 19.10
CA PHE A 17 -6.40 7.60 18.27
C PHE A 17 -6.70 9.06 18.60
N GLU A 18 -5.69 9.91 18.48
CA GLU A 18 -5.84 11.37 18.58
C GLU A 18 -6.59 11.83 19.84
N ASP A 19 -6.43 11.10 20.95
CA ASP A 19 -7.10 11.44 22.19
C ASP A 19 -6.70 12.85 22.64
N ARG A 20 -7.72 13.69 22.81
CA ARG A 20 -7.55 15.10 23.18
C ARG A 20 -7.03 15.23 24.61
N ILE A 21 -7.30 14.25 25.48
CA ILE A 21 -6.86 14.24 26.88
C ILE A 21 -5.33 14.25 26.95
N HIS A 22 -4.65 13.55 26.03
CA HIS A 22 -3.19 13.55 25.94
C HIS A 22 -2.59 14.83 25.34
N ARG A 23 -3.42 15.73 24.77
CA ARG A 23 -2.97 17.05 24.27
C ARG A 23 -3.14 18.17 25.30
N THR A 24 -4.06 18.03 26.25
CA THR A 24 -4.41 19.10 27.21
C THR A 24 -3.67 19.02 28.54
N GLN A 25 -3.16 17.87 28.93
CA GLN A 25 -2.40 17.75 30.19
C GLN A 25 -0.90 17.94 29.90
N GLY A 26 -0.25 18.86 30.62
CA GLY A 26 1.17 19.23 30.53
C GLY A 26 2.17 18.11 30.87
N LEU A 27 1.81 16.86 30.61
CA LEU A 27 2.57 15.63 30.82
C LEU A 27 3.68 15.41 29.77
N GLY A 28 3.90 16.35 28.84
CA GLY A 28 4.95 16.24 27.81
C GLY A 28 4.77 15.06 26.84
N LEU A 29 3.56 14.49 26.75
CA LEU A 29 3.30 13.32 25.91
C LEU A 29 3.43 13.70 24.42
N ARG A 30 4.28 12.96 23.70
CA ARG A 30 4.58 13.21 22.29
C ARG A 30 3.37 12.92 21.41
N HIS A 31 3.08 13.83 20.48
CA HIS A 31 2.09 13.57 19.44
C HIS A 31 2.53 12.41 18.55
N ILE A 32 1.73 11.34 18.51
CA ILE A 32 1.96 10.17 17.65
C ILE A 32 1.18 10.36 16.34
N ASN A 33 1.86 10.22 15.20
CA ASN A 33 1.21 10.23 13.90
C ASN A 33 0.23 9.05 13.77
N LEU A 34 -0.93 9.28 13.14
CA LEU A 34 -1.95 8.25 12.94
C LEU A 34 -1.41 6.97 12.30
N LYS A 35 -0.59 7.08 11.25
CA LYS A 35 0.03 5.92 10.57
C LYS A 35 0.91 5.11 11.54
N SER A 36 1.74 5.80 12.33
CA SER A 36 2.60 5.16 13.33
C SER A 36 1.79 4.48 14.44
N HIS A 37 0.69 5.09 14.87
CA HIS A 37 -0.20 4.54 15.89
C HIS A 37 -0.92 3.28 15.38
N VAL A 38 -1.45 3.31 14.15
CA VAL A 38 -2.04 2.11 13.51
C VAL A 38 -1.00 1.00 13.36
N LYS A 39 0.21 1.33 12.88
CA LYS A 39 1.31 0.37 12.79
C LYS A 39 1.60 -0.27 14.14
N HIS A 40 1.64 0.52 15.21
CA HIS A 40 1.82 0.01 16.57
C HIS A 40 0.72 -0.99 16.96
N TYR A 41 -0.56 -0.67 16.71
CA TYR A 41 -1.68 -1.58 16.99
C TYR A 41 -1.66 -2.87 16.19
N LEU A 42 -1.26 -2.82 14.92
CA LEU A 42 -1.05 -4.02 14.11
C LEU A 42 0.23 -4.78 14.49
N SER A 43 1.10 -4.19 15.31
CA SER A 43 2.35 -4.79 15.80
C SER A 43 2.23 -5.40 17.21
N LEU A 44 1.11 -5.15 17.91
CA LEU A 44 0.90 -5.71 19.24
C LEU A 44 0.87 -7.24 19.20
N THR A 45 1.29 -7.85 20.31
CA THR A 45 1.14 -9.30 20.57
C THR A 45 -0.34 -9.69 20.57
N ASP A 46 -1.19 -8.81 21.10
CA ASP A 46 -2.64 -8.94 20.99
C ASP A 46 -3.08 -8.71 19.53
N GLN A 47 -3.56 -9.78 18.92
CA GLN A 47 -3.98 -9.80 17.52
C GLN A 47 -5.38 -9.25 17.30
N ARG A 48 -6.10 -8.77 18.34
CA ARG A 48 -7.47 -8.25 18.18
C ARG A 48 -7.60 -7.19 17.10
N PHE A 49 -6.61 -6.30 16.96
CA PHE A 49 -6.62 -5.25 15.94
C PHE A 49 -6.35 -5.80 14.54
N GLN A 50 -5.54 -6.86 14.44
CA GLN A 50 -5.18 -7.51 13.19
C GLN A 50 -6.35 -8.34 12.65
N LYS A 51 -7.10 -8.99 13.56
CA LYS A 51 -8.24 -9.87 13.25
C LYS A 51 -9.59 -9.15 13.20
N HIS A 52 -9.65 -7.86 13.54
CA HIS A 52 -10.91 -7.14 13.58
C HIS A 52 -11.44 -6.86 12.16
N THR A 53 -12.68 -7.28 11.91
CA THR A 53 -13.34 -7.26 10.59
C THR A 53 -13.27 -5.92 9.85
N SER A 54 -13.50 -4.80 10.53
CA SER A 54 -13.54 -3.47 9.89
C SER A 54 -12.34 -2.57 10.16
N PHE A 55 -11.47 -2.92 11.10
CA PHE A 55 -10.49 -1.98 11.65
C PHE A 55 -9.48 -1.55 10.58
N MET A 56 -8.82 -2.53 9.96
CA MET A 56 -7.81 -2.28 8.92
C MET A 56 -8.40 -1.51 7.74
N PHE A 57 -9.57 -1.94 7.26
CA PHE A 57 -10.23 -1.32 6.11
C PHE A 57 -10.54 0.16 6.37
N VAL A 58 -11.20 0.46 7.50
CA VAL A 58 -11.58 1.84 7.83
C VAL A 58 -10.34 2.69 8.13
N MET A 59 -9.34 2.17 8.84
CA MET A 59 -8.10 2.92 9.11
C MET A 59 -7.35 3.25 7.81
N MET A 60 -7.26 2.30 6.87
CA MET A 60 -6.66 2.55 5.56
C MET A 60 -7.41 3.64 4.80
N ASN A 61 -8.75 3.56 4.74
CA ASN A 61 -9.58 4.57 4.11
C ASN A 61 -9.38 5.96 4.72
N ILE A 62 -9.33 6.07 6.04
CA ILE A 62 -9.11 7.36 6.70
C ILE A 62 -7.71 7.90 6.39
N ILE A 63 -6.69 7.05 6.42
CA ILE A 63 -5.31 7.43 6.08
C ILE A 63 -5.23 7.91 4.62
N GLN A 64 -5.82 7.19 3.68
CA GLN A 64 -5.86 7.57 2.26
C GLN A 64 -6.57 8.91 2.08
N ARG A 65 -7.81 9.05 2.60
CA ARG A 65 -8.59 10.29 2.48
C ARG A 65 -7.87 11.51 3.06
N ARG A 66 -7.23 11.35 4.23
CA ARG A 66 -6.44 12.43 4.85
C ARG A 66 -5.21 12.78 4.03
N THR A 67 -4.51 11.78 3.49
CA THR A 67 -3.36 11.99 2.61
C THR A 67 -3.79 12.73 1.35
N SER A 68 -4.81 12.23 0.64
CA SER A 68 -5.34 12.89 -0.56
C SER A 68 -5.78 14.33 -0.26
N SER A 69 -6.55 14.57 0.81
CA SER A 69 -7.01 15.92 1.16
C SER A 69 -5.85 16.87 1.48
N TYR A 70 -4.83 16.38 2.19
CA TYR A 70 -3.64 17.15 2.51
C TYR A 70 -2.85 17.51 1.24
N GLN A 71 -2.67 16.55 0.34
CA GLN A 71 -1.95 16.78 -0.91
C GLN A 71 -2.71 17.67 -1.88
N CYS A 72 -4.04 17.49 -2.00
CA CYS A 72 -4.90 18.45 -2.69
C CYS A 72 -4.64 19.87 -2.18
N ARG A 73 -4.61 20.05 -0.86
CA ARG A 73 -4.40 21.37 -0.24
C ARG A 73 -3.03 21.96 -0.54
N LEU A 74 -1.97 21.15 -0.59
CA LEU A 74 -0.62 21.63 -0.89
C LEU A 74 -0.41 21.91 -2.39
N ALA A 75 -0.93 21.03 -3.25
CA ALA A 75 -0.75 21.09 -4.69
C ALA A 75 -1.61 22.17 -5.34
N PHE A 76 -2.81 22.44 -4.80
CA PHE A 76 -3.79 23.29 -5.44
C PHE A 76 -3.47 24.78 -5.27
N LYS A 77 -3.24 25.46 -6.39
CA LYS A 77 -3.08 26.93 -6.43
C LYS A 77 -4.45 27.58 -6.59
N ARG A 78 -4.72 28.66 -5.85
CA ARG A 78 -5.97 29.44 -5.99
C ARG A 78 -6.23 29.89 -7.44
N SER A 79 -5.16 30.20 -8.18
CA SER A 79 -5.21 30.59 -9.60
C SER A 79 -5.73 29.49 -10.54
N TRP A 80 -5.75 28.23 -10.12
CA TRP A 80 -6.27 27.11 -10.92
C TRP A 80 -7.79 27.01 -10.82
N PHE A 81 -8.41 27.55 -9.76
CA PHE A 81 -9.84 27.41 -9.52
C PHE A 81 -10.69 27.87 -10.72
N PRO A 82 -10.49 29.07 -11.31
CA PRO A 82 -11.28 29.49 -12.47
C PRO A 82 -11.08 28.58 -13.70
N LYS A 83 -9.88 28.04 -13.90
CA LYS A 83 -9.56 27.14 -15.02
C LYS A 83 -10.27 25.80 -14.86
N VAL A 84 -10.21 25.23 -13.66
CA VAL A 84 -10.88 23.97 -13.32
C VAL A 84 -12.39 24.12 -13.42
N THR A 85 -12.97 25.20 -12.92
CA THR A 85 -14.40 25.47 -13.04
C THR A 85 -14.82 25.61 -14.51
N SER A 86 -14.10 26.41 -15.30
CA SER A 86 -14.40 26.56 -16.73
C SER A 86 -14.27 25.25 -17.51
N ALA A 87 -13.29 24.40 -17.15
CA ALA A 87 -13.16 23.08 -17.76
C ALA A 87 -14.30 22.13 -17.33
N LEU A 88 -14.75 22.18 -16.08
CA LEU A 88 -15.91 21.42 -15.61
C LEU A 88 -17.20 21.83 -16.34
N ASP A 89 -17.40 23.13 -16.59
CA ASP A 89 -18.59 23.64 -17.29
C ASP A 89 -18.66 23.15 -18.75
N LYS A 90 -17.49 22.86 -19.37
CA LYS A 90 -17.39 22.37 -20.75
C LYS A 90 -17.61 20.86 -20.88
N ILE A 91 -17.66 20.14 -19.76
CA ILE A 91 -17.81 18.69 -19.75
C ILE A 91 -19.29 18.33 -19.81
N ASN A 92 -19.62 17.41 -20.72
CA ASN A 92 -20.93 16.79 -20.80
C ASN A 92 -20.82 15.26 -20.67
N THR A 93 -21.91 14.63 -20.24
CA THR A 93 -21.94 13.17 -20.01
C THR A 93 -21.77 12.38 -21.30
N LEU A 94 -22.33 12.86 -22.41
CA LEU A 94 -22.24 12.22 -23.73
C LEU A 94 -20.81 12.21 -24.25
N GLY A 95 -20.12 13.35 -24.26
CA GLY A 95 -18.72 13.47 -24.70
C GLY A 95 -17.75 12.69 -23.83
N LEU A 96 -17.99 12.61 -22.52
CA LEU A 96 -17.23 11.69 -21.66
C LEU A 96 -17.44 10.22 -22.03
N SER A 97 -18.67 9.82 -22.33
CA SER A 97 -18.96 8.44 -22.72
C SER A 97 -18.29 8.06 -24.05
N GLU A 98 -18.27 8.99 -25.01
CA GLU A 98 -17.56 8.84 -26.28
C GLU A 98 -16.05 8.76 -26.05
N LEU A 99 -15.49 9.66 -25.25
CA LEU A 99 -14.07 9.65 -24.89
C LEU A 99 -13.67 8.33 -24.23
N ILE A 100 -14.46 7.82 -23.28
CA ILE A 100 -14.21 6.52 -22.65
C ILE A 100 -14.22 5.40 -23.70
N SER A 101 -15.15 5.45 -24.65
CA SER A 101 -15.22 4.45 -25.73
C SER A 101 -14.00 4.51 -26.66
N LYS A 102 -13.48 5.71 -26.94
CA LYS A 102 -12.25 5.93 -27.71
C LYS A 102 -11.04 5.40 -26.93
N LEU A 103 -10.89 5.79 -25.67
CA LEU A 103 -9.78 5.38 -24.79
C LEU A 103 -9.71 3.86 -24.57
N LYS A 104 -10.87 3.16 -24.57
CA LYS A 104 -10.91 1.70 -24.52
C LYS A 104 -10.35 1.02 -25.78
N LYS A 105 -10.47 1.67 -26.94
CA LYS A 105 -9.95 1.15 -28.22
C LYS A 105 -8.48 1.50 -28.41
N ASP A 106 -8.11 2.73 -28.06
CA ASP A 106 -6.73 3.21 -28.14
C ASP A 106 -6.39 4.07 -26.90
N PRO A 107 -5.43 3.63 -26.07
CA PRO A 107 -4.96 4.41 -24.92
C PRO A 107 -4.32 5.77 -25.26
N HIS A 108 -3.89 5.98 -26.52
CA HIS A 108 -3.16 7.18 -26.95
C HIS A 108 -4.01 8.18 -27.76
N VAL A 109 -5.35 8.08 -27.62
CA VAL A 109 -6.30 8.99 -28.27
C VAL A 109 -5.96 10.44 -27.93
N LYS A 110 -5.87 11.27 -28.97
CA LYS A 110 -5.80 12.72 -28.82
C LYS A 110 -7.22 13.29 -28.73
N PRO A 111 -7.42 14.36 -27.96
CA PRO A 111 -8.72 15.02 -27.89
C PRO A 111 -9.05 15.68 -29.24
N ASP A 112 -10.26 15.41 -29.74
CA ASP A 112 -10.76 15.96 -31.00
C ASP A 112 -11.73 17.13 -30.77
N ASN A 113 -12.41 17.16 -29.62
CA ASN A 113 -13.44 18.16 -29.32
C ASN A 113 -13.14 18.93 -28.02
N GLU A 114 -13.88 20.01 -27.78
CA GLU A 114 -13.68 20.87 -26.60
C GLU A 114 -13.95 20.14 -25.28
N CYS A 115 -14.94 19.24 -25.25
CA CYS A 115 -15.26 18.44 -24.07
C CYS A 115 -14.11 17.48 -23.71
N GLU A 116 -13.55 16.78 -24.70
CA GLU A 116 -12.41 15.88 -24.56
C GLU A 116 -11.18 16.67 -24.10
N THR A 117 -10.92 17.82 -24.72
CA THR A 117 -9.80 18.69 -24.33
C THR A 117 -9.93 19.13 -22.86
N ALA A 118 -11.12 19.55 -22.44
CA ALA A 118 -11.41 19.90 -21.05
C ALA A 118 -11.25 18.70 -20.10
N ALA A 119 -11.70 17.51 -20.52
CA ALA A 119 -11.54 16.27 -19.75
C ALA A 119 -10.06 15.91 -19.53
N PHE A 120 -9.22 15.98 -20.57
CA PHE A 120 -7.78 15.78 -20.45
C PHE A 120 -7.12 16.86 -19.57
N GLU A 121 -7.56 18.12 -19.65
CA GLU A 121 -7.06 19.18 -18.77
C GLU A 121 -7.37 18.89 -17.30
N LEU A 122 -8.62 18.49 -16.98
CA LEU A 122 -9.00 18.09 -15.63
C LEU A 122 -8.23 16.87 -15.15
N LEU A 123 -8.05 15.86 -16.00
CA LEU A 123 -7.29 14.66 -15.68
C LEU A 123 -5.85 15.01 -15.28
N ARG A 124 -5.22 15.98 -15.96
CA ARG A 124 -3.87 16.46 -15.61
C ARG A 124 -3.83 17.07 -14.20
N TYR A 125 -4.85 17.84 -13.80
CA TYR A 125 -4.91 18.39 -12.44
C TYR A 125 -5.11 17.27 -11.40
N VAL A 126 -5.92 16.26 -11.71
CA VAL A 126 -6.12 15.10 -10.82
C VAL A 126 -4.83 14.29 -10.69
N GLN A 127 -4.15 14.00 -11.80
CA GLN A 127 -2.89 13.25 -11.83
C GLN A 127 -1.79 13.96 -11.02
N TYR A 128 -1.69 15.30 -11.14
CA TYR A 128 -0.72 16.08 -10.40
C TYR A 128 -0.90 15.95 -8.88
N VAL A 129 -2.15 15.87 -8.42
CA VAL A 129 -2.50 15.73 -7.00
C VAL A 129 -2.39 14.28 -6.52
N SER A 130 -2.49 13.30 -7.42
CA SER A 130 -2.53 11.89 -7.06
C SER A 130 -1.17 11.22 -6.86
N ASN A 131 -0.04 11.90 -7.10
CA ASN A 131 1.32 11.32 -6.97
C ASN A 131 1.55 10.57 -5.65
N ASP A 132 1.03 11.09 -4.53
CA ASP A 132 1.21 10.48 -3.21
C ASP A 132 0.07 9.53 -2.80
N ILE A 133 -0.82 9.20 -3.74
CA ILE A 133 -1.88 8.21 -3.55
C ILE A 133 -1.35 6.88 -4.05
N SER A 134 -1.22 5.93 -3.13
CA SER A 134 -0.78 4.58 -3.44
C SER A 134 -1.70 3.89 -4.46
N GLY A 135 -1.12 3.25 -5.46
CA GLY A 135 -1.80 2.62 -6.60
C GLY A 135 -2.27 3.59 -7.68
N SER A 136 -1.93 4.89 -7.59
CA SER A 136 -2.29 5.84 -8.64
C SER A 136 -1.41 5.67 -9.88
N THR A 137 -1.94 6.06 -11.04
CA THR A 137 -1.16 6.11 -12.29
C THR A 137 0.06 7.03 -12.18
N ALA A 138 -0.02 8.03 -11.30
CA ALA A 138 1.00 9.02 -11.07
C ALA A 138 2.18 8.44 -10.25
N GLU A 139 1.89 7.64 -9.22
CA GLU A 139 2.90 6.85 -8.49
C GLU A 139 3.62 5.86 -9.42
N VAL A 140 2.87 5.16 -10.28
CA VAL A 140 3.47 4.24 -11.27
C VAL A 140 4.43 4.97 -12.21
N HIS A 141 4.07 6.16 -12.68
CA HIS A 141 4.99 6.98 -13.49
C HIS A 141 6.23 7.42 -12.71
N ALA A 142 6.09 7.80 -11.44
CA ALA A 142 7.22 8.14 -10.58
C ALA A 142 8.19 6.95 -10.44
N MET A 143 7.67 5.74 -10.22
CA MET A 143 8.49 4.52 -10.16
C MET A 143 9.24 4.25 -11.47
N TRP A 144 8.61 4.50 -12.63
CA TRP A 144 9.28 4.39 -13.92
C TRP A 144 10.44 5.38 -14.07
N GLU A 145 10.28 6.62 -13.59
CA GLU A 145 11.36 7.61 -13.58
C GLU A 145 12.51 7.21 -12.64
N GLU A 146 12.21 6.59 -11.51
CA GLU A 146 13.22 6.03 -10.60
C GLU A 146 14.00 4.90 -11.27
N ILE A 147 13.33 3.96 -11.94
CA ILE A 147 13.98 2.90 -12.73
C ILE A 147 14.88 3.50 -13.83
N ARG A 148 14.37 4.50 -14.57
CA ARG A 148 15.16 5.21 -15.61
C ARG A 148 16.37 5.93 -15.02
N SER A 149 16.27 6.45 -13.80
CA SER A 149 17.38 7.07 -13.08
C SER A 149 18.45 6.05 -12.71
N VAL A 150 18.05 4.89 -12.20
CA VAL A 150 18.96 3.76 -11.92
C VAL A 150 19.66 3.30 -13.20
N ILE A 151 18.92 3.14 -14.31
CA ILE A 151 19.50 2.74 -15.59
C ILE A 151 20.56 3.73 -16.09
N ARG A 152 20.27 5.03 -16.00
CA ARG A 152 21.21 6.08 -16.42
C ARG A 152 22.46 6.15 -15.56
N SER A 153 22.35 5.82 -14.27
CA SER A 153 23.45 5.95 -13.31
C SER A 153 24.28 4.68 -13.12
N ARG A 154 23.67 3.49 -13.23
CA ARG A 154 24.28 2.18 -12.94
C ARG A 154 24.31 1.24 -14.15
N GLY A 155 23.70 1.62 -15.26
CA GLY A 155 23.60 0.79 -16.47
C GLY A 155 22.35 -0.09 -16.48
N LEU A 156 22.26 -0.96 -17.48
CA LEU A 156 21.08 -1.79 -17.68
C LEU A 156 20.97 -2.88 -16.60
N PRO A 157 19.77 -3.14 -16.07
CA PRO A 157 19.54 -4.27 -15.16
C PRO A 157 19.81 -5.58 -15.90
N GLN A 158 20.58 -6.45 -15.27
CA GLN A 158 20.90 -7.78 -15.80
C GLN A 158 19.84 -8.83 -15.41
N LEU A 159 19.05 -8.54 -14.38
CA LEU A 159 18.09 -9.46 -13.80
C LEU A 159 16.77 -8.74 -13.53
N TYR A 160 15.68 -9.35 -14.00
CA TYR A 160 14.31 -8.95 -13.69
C TYR A 160 13.64 -10.12 -12.99
N VAL A 161 13.19 -9.93 -11.74
CA VAL A 161 12.56 -10.99 -10.95
C VAL A 161 11.22 -10.51 -10.43
N THR A 162 10.18 -11.30 -10.67
CA THR A 162 8.89 -11.18 -9.99
C THR A 162 8.81 -12.27 -8.94
N ILE A 163 8.73 -11.88 -7.67
CA ILE A 163 8.63 -12.82 -6.55
C ILE A 163 7.19 -12.82 -6.07
N ASN A 164 6.53 -13.99 -6.16
CA ASN A 164 5.20 -14.19 -5.61
C ASN A 164 5.25 -15.32 -4.57
N PRO A 165 5.55 -15.00 -3.29
CA PRO A 165 5.63 -16.00 -2.24
C PRO A 165 4.27 -16.67 -2.03
N ALA A 166 4.21 -18.00 -2.10
CA ALA A 166 3.01 -18.77 -1.83
C ALA A 166 2.72 -18.79 -0.31
N ASP A 167 2.02 -17.78 0.17
CA ASP A 167 1.75 -17.52 1.59
C ASP A 167 0.86 -18.60 2.23
N PHE A 168 -0.25 -18.99 1.61
CA PHE A 168 -1.15 -20.00 2.17
C PHE A 168 -0.56 -21.42 2.16
N HIS A 169 0.38 -21.74 1.27
CA HIS A 169 1.01 -23.07 1.22
C HIS A 169 2.28 -23.19 2.07
N ASN A 170 2.85 -22.07 2.52
CA ASN A 170 4.14 -22.06 3.19
C ASN A 170 4.01 -22.28 4.73
N PRO A 171 4.82 -23.19 5.32
CA PRO A 171 4.85 -23.44 6.78
C PRO A 171 5.02 -22.19 7.62
N ILE A 172 5.98 -21.36 7.21
CA ILE A 172 6.47 -20.23 7.98
C ILE A 172 5.33 -19.23 8.14
N ALA A 173 4.57 -19.07 7.08
CA ALA A 173 3.39 -18.22 7.04
C ALA A 173 2.32 -18.68 8.06
N GLN A 174 2.12 -19.99 8.21
CA GLN A 174 1.20 -20.58 9.17
C GLN A 174 1.70 -20.47 10.62
N VAL A 175 3.00 -20.65 10.86
CA VAL A 175 3.64 -20.41 12.18
C VAL A 175 3.53 -18.94 12.58
N LEU A 176 3.77 -18.02 11.65
CA LEU A 176 3.58 -16.58 11.89
C LEU A 176 2.12 -16.23 12.21
N ALA A 177 1.16 -17.03 11.74
CA ALA A 177 -0.25 -16.87 12.09
C ALA A 177 -0.60 -17.39 13.49
N GLY A 178 0.34 -18.08 14.16
CA GLY A 178 0.17 -18.65 15.49
C GLY A 178 -0.32 -20.09 15.49
N ARG A 179 -0.22 -20.83 14.37
CA ARG A 179 -0.48 -22.27 14.36
C ARG A 179 0.68 -23.03 15.00
N ASP A 180 0.36 -24.06 15.78
CA ASP A 180 1.34 -24.98 16.37
C ASP A 180 1.84 -25.96 15.29
N ILE A 181 2.83 -25.53 14.52
CA ILE A 181 3.48 -26.34 13.49
C ILE A 181 4.95 -26.48 13.88
N ASN A 182 5.43 -27.73 13.92
CA ASN A 182 6.85 -28.00 14.07
C ASN A 182 7.55 -27.71 12.73
N LEU A 183 8.50 -26.78 12.74
CA LEU A 183 9.25 -26.41 11.54
C LEU A 183 10.29 -27.47 11.13
N ASP A 184 10.73 -28.31 12.08
CA ASP A 184 11.65 -29.42 11.81
C ASP A 184 10.92 -30.65 11.22
N GLU A 185 9.59 -30.71 11.39
CA GLU A 185 8.72 -31.83 11.04
C GLU A 185 7.47 -31.34 10.31
N PHE A 186 7.67 -30.75 9.14
CA PHE A 186 6.63 -29.96 8.44
C PHE A 186 5.34 -30.74 8.11
N PHE A 187 5.44 -32.05 7.85
CA PHE A 187 4.33 -32.89 7.40
C PHE A 187 3.70 -33.76 8.49
N ASP A 188 4.20 -33.70 9.73
CA ASP A 188 3.83 -34.68 10.75
C ASP A 188 2.46 -34.41 11.39
N LYS A 189 1.97 -33.17 11.32
CA LYS A 189 0.67 -32.72 11.87
C LYS A 189 -0.28 -32.16 10.81
N VAL A 190 -0.27 -32.72 9.60
CA VAL A 190 -1.15 -32.23 8.53
C VAL A 190 -2.57 -32.79 8.68
N GLU A 191 -3.58 -31.93 8.77
CA GLU A 191 -4.98 -32.34 8.76
C GLU A 191 -5.42 -32.75 7.33
N GLY A 192 -4.96 -33.91 6.87
CA GLY A 192 -5.38 -34.59 5.62
C GLY A 192 -5.97 -33.69 4.52
N ASN A 193 -7.25 -33.91 4.20
CA ASN A 193 -7.95 -33.17 3.13
C ASN A 193 -8.43 -31.77 3.56
N THR A 194 -8.43 -31.43 4.85
CA THR A 194 -8.94 -30.15 5.38
C THR A 194 -7.85 -29.08 5.53
N GLU A 195 -6.58 -29.47 5.51
CA GLU A 195 -5.44 -28.57 5.73
C GLU A 195 -5.44 -27.37 4.78
N ALA A 196 -5.75 -27.58 3.49
CA ALA A 196 -5.81 -26.48 2.53
C ALA A 196 -6.82 -25.40 2.94
N PHE A 197 -7.99 -25.82 3.43
CA PHE A 197 -9.03 -24.91 3.90
C PHE A 197 -8.62 -24.18 5.19
N ILE A 198 -8.00 -24.90 6.13
CA ILE A 198 -7.54 -24.33 7.41
C ILE A 198 -6.46 -23.28 7.17
N ARG A 199 -5.51 -23.56 6.27
CA ARG A 199 -4.47 -22.62 5.86
C ARG A 199 -5.06 -21.35 5.26
N ALA A 200 -6.00 -21.48 4.32
CA ALA A 200 -6.67 -20.35 3.70
C ALA A 200 -7.47 -19.52 4.71
N ARG A 201 -8.22 -20.18 5.60
CA ARG A 201 -9.01 -19.53 6.65
C ARG A 201 -8.13 -18.74 7.62
N THR A 202 -7.03 -19.34 8.07
CA THR A 202 -6.08 -18.71 9.00
C THR A 202 -5.53 -17.41 8.42
N PHE A 203 -5.23 -17.40 7.12
CA PHE A 203 -4.78 -16.21 6.40
C PHE A 203 -5.87 -15.14 6.25
N ALA A 204 -7.09 -15.57 5.91
CA ALA A 204 -8.23 -14.66 5.80
C ALA A 204 -8.59 -13.98 7.14
N GLU A 205 -8.42 -14.69 8.26
CA GLU A 205 -8.69 -14.16 9.60
C GLU A 205 -7.61 -13.14 10.05
N ASN A 206 -6.37 -13.23 9.56
CA ASN A 206 -5.30 -12.31 9.92
C ASN A 206 -4.44 -11.91 8.71
N PRO A 207 -4.89 -10.95 7.89
CA PRO A 207 -4.14 -10.48 6.72
C PRO A 207 -2.82 -9.76 7.07
N VAL A 208 -2.63 -9.32 8.31
CA VAL A 208 -1.36 -8.71 8.76
C VAL A 208 -0.23 -9.73 8.73
N VAL A 209 -0.54 -11.00 9.00
CA VAL A 209 0.44 -12.09 8.94
C VAL A 209 0.95 -12.28 7.52
N ALA A 210 0.07 -12.21 6.52
CA ALA A 210 0.46 -12.28 5.11
C ALA A 210 1.48 -11.18 4.75
N ALA A 211 1.22 -9.94 5.19
CA ALA A 211 2.15 -8.83 4.97
C ALA A 211 3.51 -9.05 5.69
N ARG A 212 3.50 -9.61 6.91
CA ARG A 212 4.73 -9.94 7.65
C ARG A 212 5.52 -11.06 6.98
N PHE A 213 4.83 -12.11 6.53
CA PHE A 213 5.44 -13.22 5.79
C PHE A 213 6.04 -12.73 4.48
N PHE A 214 5.29 -11.96 3.69
CA PHE A 214 5.80 -11.35 2.46
C PHE A 214 7.07 -10.55 2.74
N LYS A 215 7.04 -9.66 3.74
CA LYS A 215 8.22 -8.88 4.12
C LYS A 215 9.41 -9.77 4.50
N LEU A 216 9.18 -10.81 5.30
CA LEU A 216 10.24 -11.76 5.70
C LEU A 216 10.88 -12.42 4.47
N ILE A 217 10.09 -12.87 3.51
CA ILE A 217 10.59 -13.53 2.29
C ILE A 217 11.36 -12.55 1.41
N ILE A 218 10.85 -11.33 1.22
CA ILE A 218 11.55 -10.31 0.43
C ILE A 218 12.86 -9.90 1.09
N ASP A 219 12.86 -9.63 2.40
CA ASP A 219 14.08 -9.28 3.15
C ASP A 219 15.11 -10.42 3.09
N ALA A 220 14.66 -11.69 3.18
CA ALA A 220 15.54 -12.85 3.03
C ALA A 220 16.09 -12.97 1.59
N PHE A 221 15.27 -12.72 0.58
CA PHE A 221 15.70 -12.72 -0.81
C PHE A 221 16.76 -11.64 -1.07
N THR A 222 16.54 -10.41 -0.62
CA THR A 222 17.48 -9.29 -0.84
C THR A 222 18.75 -9.41 -0.01
N GLY A 223 18.63 -9.77 1.27
CA GLY A 223 19.76 -9.84 2.19
C GLY A 223 20.58 -11.11 2.05
N ILE A 224 19.93 -12.26 1.86
CA ILE A 224 20.60 -13.57 1.83
C ILE A 224 20.89 -14.01 0.40
N LEU A 225 19.87 -14.06 -0.48
CA LEU A 225 20.03 -14.61 -1.83
C LEU A 225 20.80 -13.67 -2.75
N LEU A 226 20.41 -12.40 -2.79
CA LEU A 226 21.12 -11.35 -3.53
C LEU A 226 22.37 -10.86 -2.78
N GLY A 227 22.43 -11.06 -1.46
CA GLY A 227 23.59 -10.65 -0.67
C GLY A 227 23.76 -9.13 -0.56
N HIS A 228 22.71 -8.34 -0.82
CA HIS A 228 22.83 -6.87 -0.90
C HIS A 228 23.33 -6.22 0.40
N ASP A 229 22.91 -6.77 1.53
CA ASP A 229 23.24 -6.27 2.87
C ASP A 229 24.60 -6.77 3.38
N ARG A 230 25.28 -7.63 2.61
CA ARG A 230 26.61 -8.15 2.96
C ARG A 230 27.71 -7.12 2.65
N PRO A 231 28.82 -7.09 3.41
CA PRO A 231 29.93 -6.17 3.15
C PRO A 231 30.53 -6.29 1.73
N ASP A 232 30.58 -7.50 1.19
CA ASP A 232 31.08 -7.80 -0.16
C ASP A 232 30.04 -7.59 -1.26
N LYS A 233 28.76 -7.51 -0.89
CA LYS A 233 27.58 -7.45 -1.76
C LYS A 233 27.48 -8.62 -2.73
N VAL A 234 27.99 -9.79 -2.35
CA VAL A 234 28.01 -10.98 -3.22
C VAL A 234 26.87 -11.93 -2.84
N GLY A 235 25.97 -12.14 -3.80
CA GLY A 235 24.89 -13.12 -3.73
C GLY A 235 25.09 -14.27 -4.72
N ILE A 236 24.02 -15.05 -4.91
CA ILE A 236 24.04 -16.22 -5.81
C ILE A 236 24.24 -15.84 -7.28
N PHE A 237 23.81 -14.63 -7.67
CA PHE A 237 23.95 -14.10 -9.03
C PHE A 237 25.21 -13.24 -9.21
N GLY A 238 26.13 -13.28 -8.23
CA GLY A 238 27.33 -12.46 -8.22
C GLY A 238 27.17 -11.16 -7.41
N LYS A 239 28.00 -10.16 -7.73
CA LYS A 239 28.05 -8.90 -6.99
C LYS A 239 26.88 -7.99 -7.37
N VAL A 240 26.11 -7.56 -6.38
CA VAL A 240 24.98 -6.65 -6.56
C VAL A 240 25.44 -5.20 -6.39
N ASP A 241 25.45 -4.45 -7.49
CA ASP A 241 25.78 -3.02 -7.47
C ASP A 241 24.62 -2.15 -6.97
N SER A 242 23.41 -2.40 -7.47
CA SER A 242 22.16 -1.75 -7.07
C SER A 242 20.96 -2.67 -7.33
N TYR A 243 19.87 -2.47 -6.60
CA TYR A 243 18.57 -3.06 -6.90
C TYR A 243 17.47 -2.00 -6.77
N TYR A 244 16.37 -2.22 -7.48
CA TYR A 244 15.15 -1.43 -7.35
C TYR A 244 13.99 -2.42 -7.17
N GLY A 245 13.21 -2.24 -6.11
CA GLY A 245 12.14 -3.17 -5.74
C GLY A 245 10.82 -2.42 -5.56
N VAL A 246 9.75 -2.99 -6.11
CA VAL A 246 8.38 -2.49 -6.01
C VAL A 246 7.51 -3.60 -5.45
N VAL A 247 6.50 -3.21 -4.65
CA VAL A 247 5.45 -4.09 -4.17
C VAL A 247 4.14 -3.61 -4.79
N GLU A 248 3.43 -4.51 -5.44
CA GLU A 248 2.06 -4.28 -5.94
C GLU A 248 1.02 -4.52 -4.84
#